data_AF-A0A5C6M681-F1
#
_entry.id   AF-A0A5C6M681-F1
#
_cell.length_a   1.000
_cell.length_b   1.000
_cell.length_c   1.000
_cell.angle_alpha   90.00
_cell.angle_beta   90.00
_cell.angle_gamma   90.00
#
_symmetry.space_group_name_H-M   'P 1'
#
loop_
_entity.id
_entity.type
_entity.pdbx_description
1 polymer ?
#
loop_
_entity_poly.entity_id
_entity_poly.type
_entity_poly.pdbx_seq_one_letter_code
_entity_poly.pdbx_strand_id
1 'polypeptide(L)'
;KVAGGREASSPGSAVDCVWRRLPQILRWIEQPWPRLVAIPQDFVTAYPRRNKQNLDPEGGLATIEALFIAAAFLKNWDLSLLKEYHFGPAFLEANGKTFEKYRLGPA
;
A
#
# COMPACT_ATOMS: atom_id res chain seq x y z
N LYS A 1 7.42 20.15 -33.22
CA LYS A 1 8.53 19.94 -32.25
C LYS A 1 7.95 19.13 -31.09
N VAL A 2 8.28 17.84 -31.01
CA VAL A 2 7.82 16.96 -29.94
C VAL A 2 8.68 17.27 -28.72
N ALA A 3 8.11 17.93 -27.71
CA ALA A 3 8.78 18.12 -26.44
C ALA A 3 8.67 16.81 -25.66
N GLY A 4 9.78 16.05 -25.63
CA GLY A 4 9.97 14.99 -24.67
C GLY A 4 9.99 15.58 -23.27
N GLY A 5 8.85 15.53 -22.60
CA GLY A 5 8.78 15.77 -21.17
C GLY A 5 9.24 14.51 -20.46
N ARG A 6 10.33 14.59 -19.68
CA ARG A 6 10.54 13.63 -18.59
C ARG A 6 9.30 13.75 -17.70
N GLU A 7 8.50 12.70 -17.58
CA GLU A 7 7.59 12.60 -16.44
C GLU A 7 8.48 12.67 -15.19
N ALA A 8 8.37 13.78 -14.46
CA ALA A 8 8.87 13.81 -13.10
C ALA A 8 8.11 12.73 -12.33
N SER A 9 8.83 11.83 -11.66
CA SER A 9 8.24 10.85 -10.76
C SER A 9 7.42 11.59 -9.71
N SER A 10 6.11 11.62 -9.89
CA SER A 10 5.21 12.30 -8.96
C SER A 10 5.26 11.55 -7.63
N PRO A 11 5.44 12.24 -6.48
CA PRO A 11 5.47 11.57 -5.19
C PRO A 11 4.15 10.84 -4.94
N GLY A 12 4.24 9.57 -4.51
CA GLY A 12 3.08 8.78 -4.14
C GLY A 12 2.36 9.41 -2.94
N SER A 13 1.03 9.52 -3.01
CA SER A 13 0.19 10.01 -1.93
C SER A 13 -0.76 8.90 -1.47
N ALA A 14 -0.95 8.75 -0.16
CA ALA A 14 -1.88 7.79 0.43
C ALA A 14 -2.95 8.52 1.26
N VAL A 15 -4.21 8.12 1.11
CA VAL A 15 -5.33 8.61 1.93
C VAL A 15 -5.71 7.50 2.91
N ASP A 16 -5.31 7.63 4.17
CA ASP A 16 -5.70 6.71 5.22
C ASP A 16 -7.13 7.02 5.68
N CYS A 17 -8.07 6.16 5.30
CA CYS A 17 -9.46 6.26 5.75
C CYS A 17 -10.17 4.91 5.73
N VAL A 18 -11.25 4.78 6.48
CA VAL A 18 -12.15 3.64 6.33
C VAL A 18 -12.81 3.69 4.94
N TRP A 19 -12.86 2.55 4.24
CA TRP A 19 -13.36 2.44 2.86
C TRP A 19 -14.69 3.17 2.61
N ARG A 20 -15.62 3.07 3.55
CA ARG A 20 -16.94 3.73 3.48
C ARG A 20 -16.86 5.26 3.36
N ARG A 21 -15.80 5.89 3.87
CA ARG A 21 -15.59 7.35 3.84
C ARG A 21 -14.81 7.83 2.62
N LEU A 22 -14.17 6.94 1.87
CA LEU A 22 -13.35 7.31 0.72
C LEU A 22 -14.11 8.19 -0.30
N PRO A 23 -15.35 7.87 -0.72
CA PRO A 23 -16.07 8.72 -1.68
C PRO A 23 -16.40 10.11 -1.15
N GLN A 24 -16.52 10.28 0.16
CA GLN A 24 -16.80 11.58 0.79
C GLN A 24 -15.53 12.41 0.90
N ILE A 25 -14.41 11.79 1.26
CA ILE A 25 -13.10 12.46 1.38
C ILE A 25 -12.62 12.95 0.02
N LEU A 26 -12.75 12.13 -1.04
CA LEU A 26 -12.35 12.50 -2.39
C LEU A 26 -13.03 13.79 -2.88
N ARG A 27 -14.25 14.11 -2.42
CA ARG A 27 -14.95 15.36 -2.80
C ARG A 27 -14.24 16.64 -2.33
N TRP A 28 -13.38 16.53 -1.33
CA TRP A 28 -12.64 17.66 -0.75
C TRP A 28 -11.22 17.81 -1.31
N ILE A 29 -10.80 16.91 -2.21
CA ILE A 29 -9.47 16.95 -2.80
C ILE A 29 -9.56 17.66 -4.16
N GLU A 30 -8.89 18.81 -4.27
CA GLU A 30 -8.80 19.58 -5.51
C GLU A 30 -8.13 18.77 -6.63
N GLN A 31 -8.60 18.98 -7.86
CA GLN A 31 -8.11 18.31 -9.06
C GLN A 31 -6.95 19.08 -9.70
N PRO A 32 -6.07 18.41 -10.47
CA PRO A 32 -6.15 17.02 -10.93
C PRO A 32 -5.69 16.00 -9.88
N TRP A 33 -6.39 14.87 -9.81
CA TRP A 33 -5.94 13.76 -8.98
C TRP A 33 -4.77 13.02 -9.64
N PRO A 34 -3.82 12.50 -8.85
CA PRO A 34 -2.92 11.48 -9.35
C PRO A 34 -3.72 10.25 -9.78
N ARG A 35 -3.13 9.40 -10.62
CA ARG A 35 -3.74 8.13 -11.01
C ARG A 35 -4.07 7.31 -9.76
N LEU A 36 -5.35 7.02 -9.56
CA LEU A 36 -5.79 6.13 -8.50
C LEU A 36 -5.35 4.70 -8.82
N VAL A 37 -4.67 4.07 -7.86
CA VAL A 37 -4.19 2.69 -7.96
C VAL A 37 -4.62 1.90 -6.73
N ALA A 38 -4.84 0.60 -6.93
CA ALA A 38 -5.16 -0.32 -5.86
C ALA A 38 -3.99 -1.31 -5.68
N ILE A 39 -3.75 -1.71 -4.44
CA ILE A 39 -2.81 -2.80 -4.14
C ILE A 39 -3.45 -4.12 -4.59
N PRO A 40 -2.68 -5.04 -5.23
CA PRO A 40 -3.21 -6.35 -5.61
C PRO A 40 -3.77 -7.13 -4.41
N GLN A 41 -4.84 -7.88 -4.64
CA GLN A 41 -5.54 -8.63 -3.58
C GLN A 41 -4.77 -9.86 -3.08
N ASP A 42 -3.71 -10.27 -3.78
CA ASP A 42 -2.86 -11.41 -3.41
C ASP A 42 -1.99 -11.14 -2.16
N PHE A 43 -1.92 -9.89 -1.70
CA PHE A 43 -1.20 -9.53 -0.50
C PHE A 43 -2.04 -9.81 0.75
N VAL A 44 -1.43 -10.50 1.72
CA VAL A 44 -2.05 -10.87 2.98
C VAL A 44 -1.49 -10.04 4.13
N THR A 45 -2.35 -9.65 5.07
CA THR A 45 -1.94 -8.94 6.29
C THR A 45 -1.39 -9.94 7.31
N ALA A 46 -0.34 -9.55 8.03
CA ALA A 46 0.09 -10.27 9.22
C ALA A 46 -0.49 -9.66 10.51
N TYR A 47 -1.15 -8.51 10.38
CA TYR A 47 -1.83 -7.86 11.50
C TYR A 47 -3.08 -8.66 11.92
N PRO A 48 -3.18 -9.08 13.20
CA PRO A 48 -4.34 -9.81 13.69
C PRO A 48 -5.53 -8.86 13.81
N ARG A 49 -6.36 -8.77 12.77
CA ARG A 49 -7.62 -8.02 12.83
C ARG A 49 -8.62 -8.78 13.70
N ARG A 50 -8.62 -8.49 15.00
CA ARG A 50 -9.71 -8.89 15.90
C ARG A 50 -10.58 -7.68 16.20
N ASN A 51 -11.84 -7.69 15.77
CA ASN A 51 -12.81 -6.72 16.27
C ASN A 51 -13.50 -7.23 17.55
N LYS A 52 -14.12 -6.33 18.31
CA LYS A 52 -14.83 -6.65 19.57
C LYS A 52 -16.05 -7.57 19.38
N GLN A 53 -16.47 -7.83 18.15
CA GLN A 53 -17.62 -8.68 17.80
C GLN A 53 -17.21 -10.01 17.14
N ASN A 54 -15.91 -10.32 17.05
CA ASN A 54 -15.39 -11.50 16.36
C ASN A 54 -15.84 -11.64 14.88
N LEU A 55 -16.31 -10.55 14.27
CA LEU A 55 -16.61 -10.46 12.85
C LEU A 55 -15.33 -10.05 12.15
N ASP A 56 -14.53 -11.00 11.71
CA ASP A 56 -13.33 -10.72 10.93
C ASP A 56 -13.75 -9.87 9.71
N PRO A 57 -13.37 -8.58 9.60
CA PRO A 57 -13.64 -7.86 8.36
C PRO A 57 -12.87 -8.61 7.27
N GLU A 58 -13.57 -9.11 6.25
CA GLU A 58 -13.10 -10.06 5.22
C GLU A 58 -11.79 -9.71 4.48
N GLY A 59 -11.11 -8.63 4.84
CA GLY A 59 -9.74 -8.41 4.44
C GLY A 59 -9.23 -7.02 4.76
N GLY A 60 -8.04 -6.77 4.22
CA GLY A 60 -7.38 -5.47 4.24
C GLY A 60 -6.01 -5.54 4.89
N LEU A 61 -5.09 -4.74 4.38
CA LEU A 61 -3.75 -4.55 4.91
C LEU A 61 -3.74 -3.52 6.04
N ALA A 62 -2.91 -3.70 7.06
CA ALA A 62 -2.62 -2.61 7.98
C ALA A 62 -2.04 -1.43 7.18
N THR A 63 -2.26 -0.19 7.62
CA THR A 63 -1.81 1.00 6.89
C THR A 63 -0.29 0.94 6.59
N ILE A 64 0.51 0.46 7.54
CA ILE A 64 1.95 0.31 7.34
C ILE A 64 2.33 -0.77 6.30
N GLU A 65 1.59 -1.89 6.25
CA GLU A 65 1.79 -2.94 5.24
C GLU A 65 1.41 -2.43 3.85
N ALA A 66 0.30 -1.69 3.75
CA ALA A 66 -0.14 -1.07 2.52
C ALA A 66 0.87 -0.02 2.01
N LEU A 67 1.40 0.81 2.92
CA LEU A 67 2.45 1.79 2.59
C LEU A 67 3.72 1.10 2.11
N PHE A 68 4.15 0.03 2.77
CA PHE A 68 5.32 -0.73 2.35
C PHE A 68 5.14 -1.32 0.94
N ILE A 69 4.00 -1.95 0.65
CA ILE A 69 3.71 -2.49 -0.68
C ILE A 69 3.69 -1.38 -1.73
N ALA A 70 3.04 -0.26 -1.45
CA ALA A 70 3.00 0.88 -2.36
C ALA A 70 4.42 1.42 -2.64
N ALA A 71 5.26 1.56 -1.60
CA ALA A 71 6.65 1.96 -1.75
C ALA A 71 7.46 0.96 -2.60
N ALA A 72 7.27 -0.34 -2.38
CA ALA A 72 7.92 -1.38 -3.18
C ALA A 72 7.56 -1.29 -4.68
N PHE A 73 6.28 -1.03 -5.01
CA PHE A 73 5.86 -0.80 -6.40
C PHE A 73 6.47 0.46 -7.01
N LEU A 74 6.74 1.48 -6.18
CA LEU A 74 7.45 2.70 -6.57
C LEU A 74 8.98 2.54 -6.59
N LYS A 75 9.49 1.30 -6.53
CA LYS A 75 10.93 0.97 -6.49
C LYS A 75 11.68 1.56 -5.29
N ASN A 76 10.95 1.80 -4.21
CA ASN A 76 11.52 2.17 -2.92
C ASN A 76 11.35 1.01 -1.93
N TRP A 77 12.32 0.10 -1.93
CA TRP A 77 12.36 -1.03 -1.01
C TRP A 77 13.08 -0.64 0.29
N ASP A 78 12.34 -0.09 1.24
CA ASP A 78 12.89 0.36 2.53
C ASP A 78 12.34 -0.48 3.70
N LEU A 79 13.16 -1.41 4.18
CA LEU A 79 12.82 -2.26 5.32
C LEU A 79 12.76 -1.49 6.65
N SER A 80 13.32 -0.27 6.72
CA SER A 80 13.26 0.54 7.93
C SER A 80 11.82 0.90 8.31
N LEU A 81 10.92 0.98 7.34
CA LEU A 81 9.48 1.18 7.55
C LEU A 81 8.86 0.06 8.40
N LEU A 82 9.38 -1.16 8.30
CA LEU A 82 8.87 -2.32 9.04
C LEU A 82 9.67 -2.62 10.32
N LYS A 83 10.74 -1.85 10.60
CA LYS A 83 11.71 -2.17 11.66
C LYS A 83 11.07 -2.26 13.05
N GLU A 84 10.24 -1.29 13.40
CA GLU A 84 9.56 -1.23 14.70
C GLU A 84 8.16 -1.85 14.66
N TYR A 85 7.76 -2.39 13.51
CA TYR A 85 6.46 -3.04 13.33
C TYR A 85 6.56 -4.50 13.74
N HIS A 86 5.92 -4.83 14.87
CA HIS A 86 5.97 -6.17 15.47
C HIS A 86 5.66 -7.31 14.49
N PHE A 87 4.70 -7.12 13.57
CA PHE A 87 4.30 -8.14 12.58
C PHE A 87 5.09 -8.06 11.27
N GLY A 88 6.07 -7.15 11.14
CA GLY A 88 6.84 -6.91 9.92
C GLY A 88 7.53 -8.16 9.37
N PRO A 89 8.27 -8.92 10.18
CA PRO A 89 8.90 -10.17 9.72
C PRO A 89 7.89 -11.19 9.20
N ALA A 90 6.80 -11.42 9.94
CA ALA A 90 5.75 -12.35 9.54
C ALA A 90 5.02 -11.90 8.26
N PHE A 91 4.83 -10.59 8.10
CA PHE A 91 4.26 -10.00 6.88
C PHE A 91 5.15 -10.26 5.65
N LEU A 92 6.46 -10.04 5.78
CA LEU A 92 7.41 -10.30 4.69
C LEU A 92 7.46 -11.79 4.32
N GLU A 93 7.48 -12.67 5.33
CA GLU A 93 7.47 -14.12 5.12
C GLU A 93 6.20 -14.58 4.40
N ALA A 94 5.02 -14.18 4.90
CA ALA A 94 3.74 -14.58 4.33
C ALA A 94 3.55 -14.13 2.87
N ASN A 95 4.18 -13.02 2.47
CA ASN A 95 4.04 -12.42 1.15
C ASN A 95 5.26 -12.64 0.23
N GLY A 96 6.28 -13.42 0.64
CA GLY A 96 7.52 -13.59 -0.12
C GLY A 96 7.28 -13.99 -1.59
N LYS A 97 6.45 -15.03 -1.82
CA LYS A 97 6.06 -15.47 -3.17
C LYS A 97 5.30 -14.41 -3.95
N THR A 98 4.50 -13.59 -3.28
CA THR A 98 3.74 -12.49 -3.92
C THR A 98 4.69 -11.37 -4.33
N PHE A 99 5.66 -11.00 -3.49
CA PHE A 99 6.72 -10.05 -3.87
C PHE A 99 7.52 -10.56 -5.07
N GLU A 100 7.91 -11.84 -5.08
CA GLU A 100 8.58 -12.47 -6.23
C GLU A 100 7.73 -12.44 -7.51
N LYS A 101 6.44 -12.80 -7.42
CA LYS A 101 5.48 -12.76 -8.54
C LYS A 101 5.44 -11.37 -9.20
N TYR A 102 5.47 -10.31 -8.40
CA TYR A 102 5.47 -8.93 -8.88
C TYR A 102 6.87 -8.34 -9.13
N ARG A 103 7.94 -9.14 -8.94
CA ARG A 103 9.34 -8.71 -9.08
C ARG A 103 9.65 -7.48 -8.23
N LEU A 104 9.17 -7.52 -7.00
CA LEU A 104 9.40 -6.52 -5.96
C LEU A 104 10.46 -7.06 -5.01
N GLY A 105 11.40 -6.21 -4.64
CA GLY A 105 12.53 -6.59 -3.81
C GLY A 105 13.56 -5.45 -3.75
N PRO A 106 14.67 -5.66 -3.01
CA PRO A 106 15.79 -4.74 -3.05
C PRO A 106 16.31 -4.57 -4.49
N ALA A 107 16.79 -3.37 -4.79
CA ALA A 107 17.38 -3.01 -6.08
C ALA A 107 18.72 -3.73 -6.32
#